data_AF-A0A838MHP4-F1
#
_entry.id   AF-A0A838MHP4-F1
#
_cell.length_a   1.000
_cell.length_b   1.000
_cell.length_c   1.000
_cell.angle_alpha   90.00
_cell.angle_beta   90.00
_cell.angle_gamma   90.00
#
_symmetry.space_group_name_H-M   'P 1'
#
loop_
_entity.id
_entity.type
_entity.pdbx_description
1 polymer ?
#
loop_
_entity_poly.entity_id
_entity_poly.type
_entity_poly.pdbx_seq_one_letter_code
_entity_poly.pdbx_strand_id
1 'polypeptide(L)'
;MKKFKEYALSIQAIIVYFLSAIISLILMPIFSKFYIIAYKPDLIGGGFFIYAPKLEIYLGGIFAGYLLFLSFLTFLLIKKRPWLIWLVGAAIILFTSFNSGTRYIFWDFALTVIGWLLAQGILLIKKKSK
;
A
#
# COMPACT_ATOMS: atom_id res chain seq x y z
N MET A 1 19.03 -12.41 2.42
CA MET A 1 18.86 -11.43 1.31
C MET A 1 19.93 -11.49 0.20
N LYS A 2 21.02 -12.27 0.28
CA LYS A 2 22.03 -12.33 -0.81
C LYS A 2 21.39 -12.79 -2.15
N LYS A 3 20.65 -13.91 -2.14
CA LYS A 3 19.93 -14.44 -3.31
C LYS A 3 18.93 -13.47 -3.95
N PHE A 4 18.15 -12.71 -3.15
CA PHE A 4 17.17 -11.76 -3.71
C PHE A 4 17.83 -10.64 -4.53
N LYS A 5 19.02 -10.19 -4.12
CA LYS A 5 19.75 -9.10 -4.80
C LYS A 5 20.38 -9.52 -6.12
N GLU A 6 20.48 -10.82 -6.38
CA GLU A 6 21.08 -11.41 -7.58
C GLU A 6 20.06 -11.51 -8.73
N TYR A 7 18.75 -11.50 -8.44
CA TYR A 7 17.73 -11.50 -9.48
C TYR A 7 17.67 -10.18 -10.26
N ALA A 8 17.23 -10.26 -11.51
CA ALA A 8 16.90 -9.10 -12.33
C ALA A 8 15.85 -8.20 -11.64
N LEU A 9 15.91 -6.90 -11.89
CA LEU A 9 15.04 -5.92 -11.25
C LEU A 9 13.55 -6.16 -11.56
N SER A 10 13.23 -6.65 -12.75
CA SER A 10 11.87 -7.07 -13.14
C SER A 10 11.33 -8.18 -12.25
N ILE A 11 12.15 -9.22 -11.99
CA ILE A 11 11.78 -10.34 -11.11
C ILE A 11 11.60 -9.86 -9.67
N GLN A 12 12.49 -8.99 -9.18
CA GLN A 12 12.35 -8.39 -7.85
C GLN A 12 11.04 -7.60 -7.73
N ALA A 13 10.68 -6.81 -8.76
CA ALA A 13 9.45 -6.05 -8.79
C ALA A 13 8.21 -6.96 -8.79
N ILE A 14 8.20 -8.02 -9.61
CA ILE A 14 7.13 -9.02 -9.63
C ILE A 14 6.93 -9.63 -8.23
N ILE A 15 8.02 -10.07 -7.59
CA ILE A 15 7.95 -10.63 -6.24
C ILE A 15 7.36 -9.62 -5.25
N VAL A 16 7.77 -8.35 -5.33
CA VAL A 16 7.23 -7.30 -4.47
C VAL A 16 5.74 -7.08 -4.72
N TYR A 17 5.30 -7.00 -5.98
CA TYR A 17 3.88 -6.87 -6.31
C TYR A 17 3.05 -8.04 -5.75
N PHE A 18 3.51 -9.28 -5.94
CA PHE A 18 2.83 -10.46 -5.41
C PHE A 18 2.80 -10.46 -3.88
N LEU A 19 3.91 -10.15 -3.21
CA LEU A 19 3.96 -10.09 -1.75
C LEU A 19 3.05 -8.99 -1.20
N SER A 20 3.03 -7.81 -1.80
CA SER A 20 2.13 -6.72 -1.40
C SER A 20 0.67 -7.11 -1.55
N ALA A 21 0.31 -7.79 -2.64
CA ALA A 21 -1.05 -8.27 -2.86
C ALA A 21 -1.46 -9.31 -1.80
N ILE A 22 -0.58 -10.29 -1.52
CA ILE A 22 -0.84 -11.34 -0.52
C ILE A 22 -0.99 -10.73 0.88
N ILE A 23 -0.07 -9.87 1.30
CA ILE A 23 -0.12 -9.24 2.63
C ILE A 23 -1.37 -8.36 2.75
N SER A 24 -1.71 -7.61 1.68
CA SER A 24 -2.93 -6.80 1.67
C SER A 24 -4.20 -7.64 1.81
N LEU A 25 -4.27 -8.79 1.13
CA LEU A 25 -5.39 -9.73 1.27
C LEU A 25 -5.50 -10.28 2.69
N ILE A 26 -4.38 -10.67 3.31
CA ILE A 26 -4.37 -11.19 4.69
C ILE A 26 -4.83 -10.11 5.68
N LEU A 27 -4.39 -8.87 5.49
CA LEU A 27 -4.73 -7.74 6.36
C LEU A 27 -6.00 -6.98 5.91
N MET A 28 -6.73 -7.52 4.95
CA MET A 28 -7.95 -6.92 4.40
C MET A 28 -8.92 -6.45 5.50
N PRO A 29 -9.24 -7.22 6.56
CA PRO A 29 -10.18 -6.77 7.58
C PRO A 29 -9.76 -5.46 8.28
N ILE A 30 -8.46 -5.21 8.41
CA ILE A 30 -7.91 -4.00 9.02
C ILE A 30 -8.01 -2.84 8.02
N PHE A 31 -7.58 -3.06 6.78
CA PHE A 31 -7.60 -2.01 5.77
C PHE A 31 -9.01 -1.68 5.26
N SER A 32 -9.96 -2.61 5.30
CA SER A 32 -11.38 -2.32 5.04
C SER A 32 -11.96 -1.34 6.05
N LYS A 33 -11.60 -1.46 7.33
CA LYS A 33 -11.99 -0.48 8.36
C LYS A 33 -11.36 0.88 8.10
N PHE A 34 -10.06 0.90 7.78
CA PHE A 34 -9.37 2.13 7.39
C PHE A 34 -10.03 2.78 6.16
N TYR A 35 -10.37 1.99 5.14
CA TYR A 35 -11.02 2.47 3.93
C TYR A 35 -12.37 3.13 4.22
N ILE A 36 -13.20 2.53 5.08
CA ILE A 36 -14.45 3.16 5.53
C ILE A 36 -14.15 4.50 6.20
N ILE A 37 -13.17 4.54 7.12
CA ILE A 37 -12.83 5.75 7.87
C ILE A 37 -12.34 6.89 6.97
N ALA A 38 -11.42 6.59 6.06
CA ALA A 38 -10.77 7.59 5.23
C ALA A 38 -11.58 7.98 3.99
N TYR A 39 -12.27 7.01 3.36
CA TYR A 39 -12.88 7.20 2.04
C TYR A 39 -14.41 7.22 2.08
N LYS A 40 -15.05 6.66 3.11
CA LYS A 40 -16.52 6.66 3.25
C LYS A 40 -16.97 7.01 4.67
N PRO A 41 -16.57 8.18 5.21
CA PRO A 41 -16.89 8.55 6.58
C PRO A 41 -18.39 8.67 6.84
N ASP A 42 -19.19 8.97 5.81
CA ASP A 42 -20.65 9.06 5.92
C ASP A 42 -21.31 7.72 6.31
N LEU A 43 -20.61 6.59 6.12
CA LEU A 43 -21.07 5.26 6.55
C LEU A 43 -20.86 5.00 8.06
N ILE A 44 -20.10 5.86 8.75
CA ILE A 44 -19.69 5.68 10.15
C ILE A 44 -20.85 6.01 11.13
N GLY A 45 -21.86 6.78 10.69
CA GLY A 45 -23.00 7.17 11.53
C GLY A 45 -24.17 6.18 11.60
N GLY A 46 -24.22 5.18 10.71
CA GLY A 46 -25.38 4.28 10.57
C GLY A 46 -25.38 3.03 11.48
N GLY A 47 -24.42 2.93 12.40
CA GLY A 47 -24.20 1.74 13.22
C GLY A 47 -22.97 0.96 12.75
N PHE A 48 -21.89 1.08 13.51
CA PHE A 48 -20.58 0.47 13.30
C PHE A 48 -20.54 -1.06 13.15
N PHE A 49 -21.68 -1.76 13.28
CA PHE A 49 -21.70 -3.21 13.53
C PHE A 49 -22.50 -4.04 12.52
N ILE A 50 -23.31 -3.46 11.63
CA ILE A 50 -24.14 -4.25 10.69
C ILE A 50 -24.27 -3.55 9.33
N TYR A 51 -23.16 -3.28 8.66
CA TYR A 51 -23.19 -3.12 7.21
C TYR A 51 -22.69 -4.43 6.61
N ALA A 52 -23.56 -5.17 5.94
CA ALA A 52 -23.15 -6.29 5.09
C ALA A 52 -22.04 -5.76 4.17
N PRO A 53 -20.80 -6.26 4.30
CA PRO A 53 -19.65 -5.59 3.70
C PRO A 53 -19.77 -5.73 2.19
N LYS A 54 -20.16 -4.63 1.54
CA LYS A 54 -20.23 -4.54 0.08
C LYS A 54 -18.85 -4.90 -0.46
N LEU A 55 -18.82 -5.68 -1.54
CA LEU A 55 -17.59 -6.08 -2.23
C LEU A 55 -16.63 -4.90 -2.45
N GLU A 56 -17.18 -3.71 -2.70
CA GLU A 56 -16.48 -2.44 -2.81
C GLU A 56 -15.59 -2.08 -1.59
N ILE A 57 -16.04 -2.34 -0.36
CA ILE A 57 -15.30 -2.04 0.87
C ILE A 57 -14.10 -3.00 1.02
N TYR A 58 -14.29 -4.27 0.64
CA TYR A 58 -13.20 -5.25 0.65
C TYR A 58 -12.17 -4.92 -0.42
N LEU A 59 -12.61 -4.63 -1.64
CA LEU A 59 -11.73 -4.23 -2.72
C LEU A 59 -10.99 -2.93 -2.39
N GLY A 60 -11.67 -1.94 -1.82
CA GLY A 60 -11.05 -0.69 -1.36
C GLY A 60 -10.01 -0.91 -0.27
N GLY A 61 -10.32 -1.77 0.71
CA GLY A 61 -9.36 -2.18 1.74
C GLY A 61 -8.13 -2.89 1.17
N ILE A 62 -8.33 -3.84 0.26
CA ILE A 62 -7.24 -4.54 -0.43
C ILE A 62 -6.38 -3.53 -1.22
N PHE A 63 -7.00 -2.54 -1.87
CA PHE A 63 -6.27 -1.52 -2.61
C PHE A 63 -5.43 -0.62 -1.70
N ALA A 64 -6.03 -0.16 -0.59
CA ALA A 64 -5.36 0.67 0.40
C ALA A 64 -4.16 -0.04 1.04
N GLY A 65 -4.34 -1.30 1.44
CA GLY A 65 -3.25 -2.13 1.97
C GLY A 65 -2.16 -2.38 0.93
N TYR A 66 -2.56 -2.64 -0.32
CA TYR A 66 -1.63 -2.89 -1.41
C TYR A 66 -0.73 -1.68 -1.65
N LEU A 67 -1.29 -0.47 -1.67
CA LEU A 67 -0.55 0.78 -1.79
C LEU A 67 0.52 0.94 -0.71
N LEU A 68 0.14 0.74 0.55
CA LEU A 68 1.05 0.84 1.68
C LEU A 68 2.18 -0.18 1.58
N PHE A 69 1.86 -1.46 1.35
CA PHE A 69 2.87 -2.52 1.31
C PHE A 69 3.75 -2.48 0.08
N LEU A 70 3.21 -2.04 -1.06
CA LEU A 70 3.97 -1.83 -2.27
C LEU A 70 5.03 -0.77 -2.10
N SER A 71 4.68 0.39 -1.52
CA SER A 71 5.67 1.40 -1.17
C SER A 71 6.70 0.84 -0.18
N PHE A 72 6.23 0.26 0.93
CA PHE A 72 7.08 -0.29 1.99
C PHE A 72 8.08 -1.35 1.52
N LEU A 73 7.60 -2.40 0.86
CA LEU A 73 8.42 -3.52 0.42
C LEU A 73 9.37 -3.11 -0.70
N THR A 74 8.95 -2.21 -1.60
CA THR A 74 9.85 -1.75 -2.66
C THR A 74 11.03 -0.99 -2.06
N PHE A 75 10.81 -0.11 -1.08
CA PHE A 75 11.89 0.61 -0.40
C PHE A 75 12.77 -0.32 0.45
N LEU A 76 12.16 -1.32 1.09
CA LEU A 76 12.88 -2.26 1.96
C LEU A 76 13.78 -3.22 1.15
N LEU A 77 13.27 -3.71 0.01
CA LEU A 77 13.87 -4.79 -0.77
C LEU A 77 14.64 -4.28 -2.01
N ILE A 78 14.07 -3.33 -2.76
CA ILE A 78 14.64 -2.80 -4.01
C ILE A 78 15.39 -1.48 -3.74
N LYS A 79 16.54 -1.59 -3.08
CA LYS A 79 17.36 -0.43 -2.71
C LYS A 79 18.00 0.32 -3.88
N LYS A 80 18.05 -0.28 -5.08
CA LYS A 80 18.88 0.22 -6.19
C LYS A 80 18.29 1.44 -6.92
N ARG A 81 16.98 1.69 -6.86
CA ARG A 81 16.32 2.80 -7.60
C ARG A 81 15.01 3.24 -6.91
N PRO A 82 15.08 4.07 -5.86
CA PRO A 82 13.89 4.51 -5.11
C PRO A 82 12.89 5.33 -5.96
N TRP A 83 13.35 5.95 -7.05
CA TRP A 83 12.51 6.70 -7.98
C TRP A 83 11.48 5.83 -8.73
N LEU A 84 11.77 4.54 -8.94
CA LEU A 84 10.81 3.61 -9.56
C LEU A 84 9.55 3.43 -8.70
N ILE A 85 9.64 3.68 -7.40
CA ILE A 85 8.52 3.60 -6.45
C ILE A 85 7.58 4.78 -6.64
N TRP A 86 8.13 5.95 -6.92
CA TRP A 86 7.35 7.13 -7.26
C TRP A 86 6.63 6.96 -8.59
N LEU A 87 7.20 6.21 -9.55
CA LEU A 87 6.48 5.82 -10.76
C LEU A 87 5.31 4.87 -10.47
N VAL A 88 5.48 3.92 -9.55
CA VAL A 88 4.40 3.02 -9.14
C VAL A 88 3.31 3.77 -8.37
N GLY A 89 3.70 4.64 -7.44
CA GLY A 89 2.79 5.54 -6.74
C GLY A 89 2.06 6.47 -7.70
N ALA A 90 2.76 7.08 -8.67
CA ALA A 90 2.17 7.93 -9.69
C ALA A 90 1.22 7.16 -10.62
N ALA A 91 1.59 5.95 -11.05
CA ALA A 91 0.73 5.11 -11.89
C ALA A 91 -0.57 4.74 -11.16
N ILE A 92 -0.51 4.45 -9.85
CA ILE A 92 -1.71 4.12 -9.08
C ILE A 92 -2.54 5.36 -8.79
N ILE A 93 -1.92 6.49 -8.44
CA ILE A 93 -2.63 7.77 -8.31
C ILE A 93 -3.35 8.12 -9.62
N LEU A 94 -2.71 7.93 -10.77
CA LEU A 94 -3.36 8.11 -12.06
C LEU A 94 -4.54 7.14 -12.24
N PHE A 95 -4.37 5.86 -11.91
CA PHE A 95 -5.42 4.84 -12.02
C PHE A 95 -6.63 5.13 -11.10
N THR A 96 -6.40 5.57 -9.86
CA THR A 96 -7.47 5.91 -8.90
C THR A 96 -8.12 7.26 -9.22
N SER A 97 -7.36 8.21 -9.77
CA SER A 97 -7.87 9.52 -10.24
C SER A 97 -8.90 9.38 -11.36
N PHE A 98 -8.70 8.45 -12.29
CA PHE A 98 -9.64 8.20 -13.38
C PHE A 98 -10.97 7.59 -12.91
N ASN A 99 -10.97 6.81 -11.82
CA ASN A 99 -12.13 6.03 -11.40
C ASN A 99 -12.98 6.68 -10.29
N SER A 100 -12.39 7.60 -9.50
CA SER A 100 -13.03 8.09 -8.26
C SER A 100 -13.06 9.61 -8.09
N GLY A 101 -12.68 10.36 -9.13
CA GLY A 101 -12.85 11.81 -9.18
C GLY A 101 -12.10 12.53 -8.07
N THR A 102 -10.76 12.46 -8.08
CA THR A 102 -9.80 13.29 -7.29
C THR A 102 -9.92 13.34 -5.76
N ARG A 103 -11.08 13.02 -5.16
CA ARG A 103 -11.39 13.24 -3.74
C ARG A 103 -10.54 12.38 -2.81
N TYR A 104 -10.03 11.26 -3.32
CA TYR A 104 -9.28 10.28 -2.54
C TYR A 104 -7.77 10.24 -2.81
N ILE A 105 -7.27 11.06 -3.75
CA ILE A 105 -5.85 11.15 -4.10
C ILE A 105 -4.98 11.43 -2.87
N PHE A 106 -5.46 12.29 -1.96
CA PHE A 106 -4.72 12.64 -0.75
C PHE A 106 -4.45 11.43 0.14
N TRP A 107 -5.45 10.56 0.31
CA TRP A 107 -5.31 9.35 1.13
C TRP A 107 -4.40 8.32 0.47
N ASP A 108 -4.49 8.15 -0.84
CA ASP A 108 -3.60 7.25 -1.60
C ASP A 108 -2.14 7.71 -1.51
N PHE A 109 -1.92 9.03 -1.60
CA PHE A 109 -0.60 9.63 -1.41
C PHE A 109 -0.11 9.44 0.04
N ALA A 110 -0.96 9.68 1.03
CA ALA A 110 -0.62 9.49 2.44
C ALA A 110 -0.20 8.04 2.74
N LEU A 111 -0.94 7.05 2.25
CA LEU A 111 -0.58 5.63 2.41
C LEU A 111 0.77 5.30 1.79
N THR A 112 1.05 5.85 0.60
CA THR A 112 2.33 5.66 -0.09
C THR A 112 3.48 6.26 0.73
N VAL A 113 3.30 7.46 1.27
CA VAL A 113 4.30 8.14 2.13
C VAL A 113 4.49 7.38 3.44
N ILE A 114 3.42 6.91 4.09
CA ILE A 114 3.50 6.12 5.32
C ILE A 114 4.29 4.82 5.08
N GLY A 115 4.00 4.10 3.99
CA GLY A 115 4.76 2.89 3.62
C GLY A 115 6.25 3.17 3.44
N TRP A 116 6.59 4.30 2.82
CA TRP A 116 7.98 4.75 2.68
C TRP A 116 8.64 5.06 4.03
N LEU A 117 7.99 5.84 4.90
CA LEU A 117 8.50 6.19 6.22
C LEU A 117 8.74 4.95 7.09
N LEU A 118 7.83 3.98 7.05
CA LEU A 118 7.99 2.71 7.74
C LEU A 118 9.23 1.95 7.25
N ALA A 119 9.45 1.91 5.93
CA ALA A 119 10.63 1.26 5.37
C ALA A 119 11.93 1.96 5.81
N GLN A 120 11.94 3.30 5.81
CA GLN A 120 13.08 4.09 6.29
C GLN A 120 13.36 3.83 7.78
N GLY A 121 12.32 3.80 8.62
CA GLY A 121 12.46 3.48 10.04
C GLY A 121 13.16 2.14 10.28
N ILE A 122 12.74 1.08 9.57
CA ILE A 122 13.39 -0.23 9.65
C ILE A 122 14.84 -0.18 9.18
N LEU A 123 15.13 0.56 8.10
CA LEU A 123 16.49 0.70 7.59
C LEU A 123 17.40 1.45 8.56
N LEU A 124 16.90 2.46 9.26
CA LEU A 124 17.63 3.21 10.28
C LEU A 124 17.94 2.33 11.50
N ILE A 125 16.96 1.57 11.99
CA ILE A 125 17.16 0.62 13.09
C ILE A 125 18.23 -0.42 12.72
N LYS A 126 18.14 -1.01 11.52
CA LYS A 126 19.13 -1.98 11.02
C LYS A 126 20.54 -1.42 10.88
N LYS A 127 20.68 -0.12 10.62
CA LYS A 127 22.00 0.55 10.57
C LYS A 127 22.58 0.77 11.97
N LYS A 128 21.73 1.05 12.97
CA LYS A 128 22.17 1.31 14.35
C LYS A 128 22.56 0.04 15.10
N SER A 129 21.98 -1.11 14.75
CA SER A 129 22.30 -2.43 15.34
C SER A 129 23.51 -3.12 14.71
N LYS A 130 24.24 -2.46 13.81
CA LYS A 130 25.42 -2.97 13.12
C LYS A 130 26.62 -2.10 13.43
#